data_AF-A0A957SBF4-F1
#
_entry.id   AF-A0A957SBF4-F1
#
_cell.length_a   1.000
_cell.length_b   1.000
_cell.length_c   1.000
_cell.angle_alpha   90.00
_cell.angle_beta   90.00
_cell.angle_gamma   90.00
#
_symmetry.space_group_name_H-M   'P 1'
#
loop_
_entity.id
_entity.type
_entity.pdbx_description
1 polymer ?
#
loop_
_entity_poly.entity_id
_entity_poly.type
_entity_poly.pdbx_seq_one_letter_code
_entity_poly.pdbx_strand_id
1 'polypeptide(L)'
;TQTLAQVGALPGRFVSIDSLHDRIYTGDPLTLELEQAAPSQTQAAGIHLFDGKTLTELAVGTQPGIPVYNPVRNELLIVAYTVYTADVQTLTVKQDLLPELADQELRWCTGCAQAVAATVFSGSTTGGGAADSLLLELNVEGGGKGSGIESAARWVDARTLAPLPHGPALQETCGSQKWLRPAIDERIYRSLVYSRYQEIHNVLVEDLAGVHGRQVDGLALLYADAQTSTGIAALSSEQNLLLDLAGGTPTPTGLWPAFCLIGAGAPEAVASADRTIYGAAGTDLLQIESIEAVQADADQMAPRLDGGLPQWTSSDVAEVTLQQSPNFAQDKTLYWAAVINGQTGLGVWRSTDSGESWQPIWQGLDHLRVTQLGFSPNFAHDHTVWATADFALIADPLDAQKNGTASGDAVPETAIQKGRSLWKSTNRGDTWSLVATAADDAGLPSYK
;
A
#
# COMPACT_ATOMS: atom_id res chain seq x y z
N THR A 1 23.30 9.83 21.59
CA THR A 1 23.03 10.65 20.40
C THR A 1 23.96 10.18 19.29
N GLN A 2 23.57 9.11 18.61
CA GLN A 2 24.29 8.72 17.39
C GLN A 2 23.85 9.71 16.31
N THR A 3 24.82 10.37 15.72
CA THR A 3 24.65 11.32 14.63
C THR A 3 23.91 10.64 13.49
N LEU A 4 22.74 11.20 13.15
CA LEU A 4 22.14 11.16 11.81
C LEU A 4 23.16 11.60 10.78
N ALA A 5 24.03 10.70 10.35
CA ALA A 5 24.87 10.94 9.21
C ALA A 5 24.01 10.69 7.98
N GLN A 6 23.68 11.75 7.23
CA GLN A 6 23.12 11.61 5.90
C GLN A 6 24.09 10.77 5.06
N VAL A 7 23.72 9.53 4.76
CA VAL A 7 24.55 8.59 3.99
C VAL A 7 24.37 8.78 2.48
N GLY A 8 23.34 9.51 2.07
CA GLY A 8 23.05 9.87 0.68
C GLY A 8 21.70 10.56 0.55
N ALA A 9 21.45 11.16 -0.62
CA ALA A 9 20.13 11.58 -1.03
C ALA A 9 19.72 10.80 -2.28
N LEU A 10 18.53 10.19 -2.27
CA LEU A 10 17.98 9.51 -3.44
C LEU A 10 16.95 10.43 -4.08
N PRO A 11 17.08 10.78 -5.37
CA PRO A 11 16.09 11.59 -6.07
C PRO A 11 14.79 10.81 -6.29
N GLY A 12 13.69 11.54 -6.47
CA GLY A 12 12.44 11.00 -6.97
C GLY A 12 11.55 10.35 -5.91
N ARG A 13 10.24 10.60 -6.04
CA ARG A 13 9.19 10.11 -5.15
C ARG A 13 9.28 8.63 -4.91
N PHE A 14 8.67 7.84 -5.74
CA PHE A 14 8.36 6.45 -5.50
C PHE A 14 9.62 5.59 -5.42
N VAL A 15 9.67 4.72 -4.42
CA VAL A 15 10.75 3.75 -4.23
C VAL A 15 10.21 2.36 -4.51
N SER A 16 10.94 1.59 -5.31
CA SER A 16 10.72 0.15 -5.48
C SER A 16 11.98 -0.62 -5.13
N ILE A 17 11.81 -1.76 -4.46
CA ILE A 17 12.93 -2.50 -3.88
C ILE A 17 12.95 -3.90 -4.48
N ASP A 18 14.10 -4.25 -5.06
CA ASP A 18 14.45 -5.62 -5.39
C ASP A 18 15.44 -6.12 -4.35
N SER A 19 14.89 -6.71 -3.29
CA SER A 19 15.67 -7.27 -2.19
C SER A 19 16.53 -8.47 -2.60
N LEU A 20 16.15 -9.21 -3.65
CA LEU A 20 16.84 -10.43 -4.06
C LEU A 20 18.20 -10.14 -4.68
N HIS A 21 18.34 -8.97 -5.32
CA HIS A 21 19.56 -8.57 -5.99
C HIS A 21 20.16 -7.28 -5.42
N ASP A 22 19.71 -6.84 -4.25
CA ASP A 22 20.15 -5.59 -3.61
C ASP A 22 20.04 -4.39 -4.55
N ARG A 23 18.87 -4.14 -5.14
CA ARG A 23 18.63 -2.97 -6.02
C ARG A 23 17.51 -2.10 -5.50
N ILE A 24 17.68 -0.78 -5.65
CA ILE A 24 16.66 0.21 -5.31
C ILE A 24 16.39 1.04 -6.56
N TYR A 25 15.12 1.17 -6.91
CA TYR A 25 14.63 2.02 -7.98
C TYR A 25 13.93 3.22 -7.36
N THR A 26 14.21 4.43 -7.85
CA THR A 26 13.47 5.62 -7.47
C THR A 26 12.95 6.35 -8.69
N GLY A 27 11.85 7.09 -8.55
CA GLY A 27 11.27 7.86 -9.66
C GLY A 27 10.08 8.72 -9.25
N ASP A 28 9.74 9.68 -10.11
CA ASP A 28 8.59 10.56 -9.90
C ASP A 28 7.40 10.16 -10.77
N PRO A 29 6.16 10.32 -10.29
CA PRO A 29 5.00 10.11 -11.14
C PRO A 29 5.07 11.12 -12.29
N LEU A 30 4.78 10.65 -13.51
CA LEU A 30 4.64 11.53 -14.64
C LEU A 30 3.48 12.51 -14.38
N THR A 31 3.69 13.78 -14.67
CA THR A 31 2.66 14.82 -14.61
C THR A 31 2.53 15.48 -15.98
N LEU A 32 1.39 16.13 -16.24
CA LEU A 32 1.19 16.95 -17.44
C LEU A 32 2.33 17.97 -17.64
N GLU A 33 2.75 18.62 -16.56
CA GLU A 33 3.84 19.60 -16.57
C GLU A 33 5.17 18.97 -16.98
N LEU A 34 5.51 17.81 -16.39
CA LEU A 34 6.75 17.10 -16.67
C LEU A 34 6.78 16.53 -18.09
N GLU A 35 5.62 16.16 -18.61
CA GLU A 35 5.48 15.66 -19.97
C GLU A 35 5.64 16.74 -21.03
N GLN A 36 5.19 17.96 -20.73
CA GLN A 36 5.35 19.14 -21.59
C GLN A 36 6.70 19.85 -21.39
N ALA A 37 7.50 19.39 -20.43
CA ALA A 37 8.79 19.98 -20.10
C ALA A 37 9.84 19.77 -21.19
N ALA A 38 10.95 20.48 -21.08
CA ALA A 38 12.09 20.26 -21.98
C ALA A 38 12.66 18.84 -21.79
N PRO A 39 13.19 18.18 -22.83
CA PRO A 39 13.72 16.81 -22.73
C PRO A 39 14.77 16.63 -21.62
N SER A 40 15.56 17.67 -21.34
CA SER A 40 16.54 17.65 -20.24
C SER A 40 15.90 17.58 -18.85
N GLN A 41 14.70 18.13 -18.67
CA GLN A 41 13.94 18.05 -17.41
C GLN A 41 13.27 16.69 -17.28
N THR A 42 12.69 16.17 -18.35
CA THR A 42 12.08 14.83 -18.36
C THR A 42 13.13 13.74 -18.14
N GLN A 43 14.32 13.87 -18.73
CA GLN A 43 15.44 12.96 -18.52
C GLN A 43 15.98 13.02 -17.08
N ALA A 44 15.98 14.20 -16.46
CA ALA A 44 16.37 14.36 -15.06
C ALA A 44 15.35 13.78 -14.07
N ALA A 45 14.11 13.57 -14.50
CA ALA A 45 13.03 12.97 -13.70
C ALA A 45 12.81 11.48 -14.01
N GLY A 46 13.69 10.87 -14.81
CA GLY A 46 13.62 9.46 -15.16
C GLY A 46 13.82 8.54 -13.96
N ILE A 47 13.65 7.22 -14.16
CA ILE A 47 13.95 6.26 -13.09
C ILE A 47 15.44 6.25 -12.79
N HIS A 48 15.80 6.25 -11.52
CA HIS A 48 17.16 6.06 -11.04
C HIS A 48 17.31 4.67 -10.42
N LEU A 49 18.41 3.98 -10.73
CA LEU A 49 18.78 2.69 -10.16
C LEU A 49 20.00 2.84 -9.27
N PHE A 50 19.91 2.30 -8.06
CA PHE A 50 20.97 2.31 -7.07
C PHE A 50 21.31 0.90 -6.62
N ASP A 51 22.59 0.71 -6.28
CA ASP A 51 23.03 -0.42 -5.50
C ASP A 51 22.43 -0.31 -4.09
N GLY A 52 21.64 -1.29 -3.67
CA GLY A 52 20.87 -1.28 -2.43
C GLY A 52 21.71 -1.41 -1.15
N LYS A 53 23.03 -1.61 -1.26
CA LYS A 53 23.97 -1.64 -0.13
C LYS A 53 24.75 -0.34 0.00
N THR A 54 25.25 0.18 -1.11
CA THR A 54 26.16 1.34 -1.16
C THR A 54 25.46 2.63 -1.55
N LEU A 55 24.26 2.54 -2.14
CA LEU A 55 23.48 3.65 -2.70
C LEU A 55 24.22 4.42 -3.79
N THR A 56 25.20 3.76 -4.41
CA THR A 56 25.83 4.30 -5.62
C THR A 56 24.82 4.21 -6.75
N GLU A 57 24.58 5.33 -7.44
CA GLU A 57 23.76 5.35 -8.65
C GLU A 57 24.45 4.52 -9.74
N LEU A 58 23.75 3.47 -10.19
CA LEU A 58 24.24 2.54 -11.21
C LEU A 58 23.78 2.93 -12.61
N ALA A 59 22.57 3.49 -12.71
CA ALA A 59 21.99 3.90 -13.98
C ALA A 59 20.86 4.93 -13.78
N VAL A 60 20.60 5.72 -14.83
CA VAL A 60 19.44 6.61 -14.93
C VAL A 60 18.75 6.34 -16.26
N GLY A 61 17.48 5.96 -16.20
CA GLY A 61 16.61 5.80 -17.37
C GLY A 61 16.02 7.13 -17.79
N THR A 62 15.58 7.26 -19.04
CA THR A 62 14.99 8.51 -19.54
C THR A 62 13.48 8.60 -19.37
N GLN A 63 12.82 7.47 -19.05
CA GLN A 63 11.38 7.41 -18.83
C GLN A 63 11.08 7.74 -17.36
N PRO A 64 10.40 8.87 -17.05
CA PRO A 64 9.89 9.14 -15.71
C PRO A 64 8.70 8.22 -15.38
N GLY A 65 8.44 8.03 -14.10
CA GLY A 65 7.28 7.29 -13.59
C GLY A 65 7.49 6.70 -12.21
N ILE A 66 6.46 6.01 -11.72
CA ILE A 66 6.50 5.22 -10.48
C ILE A 66 7.15 3.87 -10.80
N PRO A 67 8.32 3.52 -10.23
CA PRO A 67 8.91 2.21 -10.41
C PRO A 67 8.15 1.15 -9.60
N VAL A 68 7.93 -0.02 -10.20
CA VAL A 68 7.40 -1.21 -9.53
C VAL A 68 8.18 -2.44 -10.02
N TYR A 69 8.97 -3.05 -9.14
CA TYR A 69 9.75 -4.25 -9.47
C TYR A 69 8.84 -5.49 -9.57
N ASN A 70 8.93 -6.21 -10.68
CA ASN A 70 8.25 -7.49 -10.90
C ASN A 70 9.23 -8.66 -10.65
N PRO A 71 9.19 -9.33 -9.49
CA PRO A 71 10.09 -10.43 -9.18
C PRO A 71 9.85 -11.69 -10.03
N VAL A 72 8.67 -11.86 -10.63
CA VAL A 72 8.32 -13.04 -11.44
C VAL A 72 9.11 -13.08 -12.75
N ARG A 73 9.34 -11.92 -13.34
CA ARG A 73 10.04 -11.75 -14.63
C ARG A 73 11.42 -11.12 -14.50
N ASN A 74 11.81 -10.68 -13.29
CA ASN A 74 13.00 -9.87 -13.07
C ASN A 74 13.03 -8.67 -14.03
N GLU A 75 11.94 -7.89 -14.02
CA GLU A 75 11.77 -6.69 -14.85
C GLU A 75 11.25 -5.52 -13.99
N LEU A 76 11.35 -4.31 -14.53
CA LEU A 76 10.80 -3.12 -13.89
C LEU A 76 9.54 -2.68 -14.64
N LEU A 77 8.49 -2.37 -13.90
CA LEU A 77 7.34 -1.63 -14.42
C LEU A 77 7.51 -0.14 -14.09
N ILE A 78 7.11 0.73 -15.01
CA ILE A 78 7.14 2.18 -14.84
C ILE A 78 5.75 2.72 -15.11
N VAL A 79 5.03 3.16 -14.06
CA VAL A 79 3.70 3.76 -14.20
C VAL A 79 3.85 5.26 -14.48
N ALA A 80 3.43 5.68 -15.67
CA ALA A 80 3.67 7.00 -16.22
C ALA A 80 2.59 7.37 -17.25
N TYR A 81 1.35 7.60 -16.77
CA TYR A 81 0.12 7.72 -17.57
C TYR A 81 -0.35 6.42 -18.23
N THR A 82 0.59 5.65 -18.80
CA THR A 82 0.44 4.22 -19.13
C THR A 82 1.32 3.39 -18.18
N VAL A 83 1.55 2.11 -18.48
CA VAL A 83 2.49 1.24 -17.77
C VAL A 83 3.50 0.67 -18.75
N TYR A 84 4.76 1.01 -18.57
CA TYR A 84 5.86 0.48 -19.37
C TYR A 84 6.56 -0.68 -18.65
N THR A 85 7.02 -1.66 -19.39
CA THR A 85 8.06 -2.59 -18.93
C THR A 85 9.43 -2.03 -19.30
N ALA A 86 10.41 -2.25 -18.44
CA ALA A 86 11.79 -1.80 -18.64
C ALA A 86 12.79 -2.84 -18.16
N ASP A 87 14.00 -2.78 -18.71
CA ASP A 87 15.13 -3.54 -18.20
C ASP A 87 15.53 -3.11 -16.79
N VAL A 88 15.77 -4.07 -15.92
CA VAL A 88 16.11 -3.82 -14.51
C VAL A 88 17.53 -3.29 -14.28
N GLN A 89 18.40 -3.32 -15.28
CA GLN A 89 19.76 -2.79 -15.21
C GLN A 89 19.93 -1.56 -16.09
N THR A 90 19.50 -1.64 -17.35
CA THR A 90 19.69 -0.52 -18.30
C THR A 90 18.57 0.50 -18.25
N LEU A 91 17.46 0.21 -17.54
CA LEU A 91 16.27 1.05 -17.43
C LEU A 91 15.64 1.41 -18.78
N THR A 92 15.99 0.66 -19.83
CA THR A 92 15.47 0.86 -21.17
C THR A 92 14.07 0.29 -21.27
N VAL A 93 13.11 1.12 -21.69
CA VAL A 93 11.73 0.70 -21.95
C VAL A 93 11.70 -0.37 -23.03
N LYS A 94 10.98 -1.46 -22.79
CA LYS A 94 10.84 -2.61 -23.69
C LYS A 94 9.49 -2.63 -24.38
N GLN A 95 8.42 -2.36 -23.64
CA GLN A 95 7.04 -2.44 -24.14
C GLN A 95 6.13 -1.53 -23.32
N ASP A 96 5.15 -0.92 -23.98
CA ASP A 96 3.97 -0.29 -23.36
C ASP A 96 2.87 -1.35 -23.17
N LEU A 97 2.37 -1.51 -21.95
CA LEU A 97 1.34 -2.49 -21.60
C LEU A 97 -0.08 -1.98 -21.86
N LEU A 98 -0.28 -0.66 -21.94
CA LEU A 98 -1.59 -0.03 -22.16
C LEU A 98 -1.48 1.06 -23.24
N PRO A 99 -1.03 0.72 -24.46
CA PRO A 99 -0.80 1.70 -25.52
C PRO A 99 -2.07 2.49 -25.88
N GLU A 100 -3.25 1.94 -25.64
CA GLU A 100 -4.52 2.63 -25.85
C GLU A 100 -4.66 3.90 -25.00
N LEU A 101 -3.99 3.99 -23.84
CA LEU A 101 -3.97 5.19 -23.01
C LEU A 101 -3.05 6.26 -23.60
N ALA A 102 -1.90 5.84 -24.12
CA ALA A 102 -0.97 6.75 -24.80
C ALA A 102 -1.56 7.32 -26.10
N ASP A 103 -2.37 6.52 -26.80
CA ASP A 103 -3.00 6.87 -28.08
C ASP A 103 -4.28 7.73 -27.96
N GLN A 104 -4.71 8.09 -26.75
CA GLN A 104 -5.89 8.95 -26.55
C GLN A 104 -5.69 10.32 -27.22
N GLU A 105 -6.69 10.78 -27.99
CA GLU A 105 -6.64 12.07 -28.72
C GLU A 105 -6.33 13.27 -27.80
N LEU A 106 -6.85 13.24 -26.57
CA LEU A 106 -6.54 14.19 -25.52
C LEU A 106 -6.03 13.40 -24.31
N ARG A 107 -4.83 13.72 -23.83
CA ARG A 107 -4.32 13.22 -22.56
C ARG A 107 -4.51 14.26 -21.46
N TRP A 108 -4.57 13.80 -20.21
CA TRP A 108 -4.76 14.67 -19.03
C TRP A 108 -6.05 15.48 -19.07
N CYS A 109 -7.05 15.00 -19.81
CA CYS A 109 -8.36 15.64 -19.86
C CYS A 109 -9.22 15.20 -18.68
N THR A 110 -10.18 16.04 -18.28
CA THR A 110 -11.25 15.57 -17.40
C THR A 110 -12.05 14.47 -18.12
N GLY A 111 -12.13 13.29 -17.51
CA GLY A 111 -12.75 12.10 -18.09
C GLY A 111 -11.78 11.17 -18.83
N CYS A 112 -10.49 11.50 -18.91
CA CYS A 112 -9.48 10.65 -19.51
C CYS A 112 -8.97 9.58 -18.54
N ALA A 113 -8.79 8.36 -19.05
CA ALA A 113 -8.17 7.27 -18.30
C ALA A 113 -6.64 7.43 -18.28
N GLN A 114 -6.04 7.05 -17.16
CA GLN A 114 -4.59 6.92 -16.99
C GLN A 114 -4.30 5.81 -15.98
N ALA A 115 -3.14 5.16 -16.12
CA ALA A 115 -2.61 4.26 -15.12
C ALA A 115 -2.05 5.05 -13.92
N VAL A 116 -2.42 4.64 -12.72
CA VAL A 116 -2.04 5.32 -11.46
C VAL A 116 -1.27 4.45 -10.49
N ALA A 117 -1.33 3.13 -10.65
CA ALA A 117 -0.55 2.19 -9.86
C ALA A 117 -0.45 0.83 -10.56
N ALA A 118 0.51 0.04 -10.12
CA ALA A 118 0.66 -1.36 -10.49
C ALA A 118 1.01 -2.17 -9.24
N THR A 119 0.42 -3.36 -9.10
CA THR A 119 0.70 -4.27 -7.99
C THR A 119 0.98 -5.67 -8.52
N VAL A 120 2.12 -6.24 -8.11
CA VAL A 120 2.52 -7.59 -8.48
C VAL A 120 2.14 -8.56 -7.36
N PHE A 121 1.35 -9.57 -7.69
CA PHE A 121 1.05 -10.71 -6.84
C PHE A 121 1.89 -11.89 -7.34
N SER A 122 2.88 -12.31 -6.56
CA SER A 122 3.78 -13.43 -6.90
C SER A 122 3.65 -14.56 -5.90
N GLY A 123 3.47 -15.78 -6.39
CA GLY A 123 3.36 -16.97 -5.53
C GLY A 123 2.05 -17.09 -4.74
N SER A 124 1.02 -16.30 -5.06
CA SER A 124 -0.28 -16.40 -4.42
C SER A 124 -1.06 -17.58 -4.99
N THR A 125 -1.50 -18.53 -4.17
CA THR A 125 -2.29 -19.69 -4.65
C THR A 125 -3.81 -19.50 -4.51
N THR A 126 -4.27 -18.32 -4.09
CA THR A 126 -5.68 -18.07 -3.75
C THR A 126 -6.39 -17.13 -4.72
N GLY A 127 -7.67 -17.40 -4.98
CA GLY A 127 -8.56 -16.48 -5.73
C GLY A 127 -9.08 -16.98 -7.07
N GLY A 128 -8.93 -18.28 -7.39
CA GLY A 128 -9.51 -18.88 -8.61
C GLY A 128 -8.84 -18.42 -9.93
N GLY A 129 -7.71 -17.71 -9.86
CA GLY A 129 -6.92 -17.19 -11.00
C GLY A 129 -5.41 -17.43 -10.84
N ALA A 130 -4.63 -17.05 -11.87
CA ALA A 130 -3.21 -17.39 -12.04
C ALA A 130 -2.33 -17.01 -10.84
N ALA A 131 -1.44 -17.92 -10.43
CA ALA A 131 -0.62 -17.79 -9.22
C ALA A 131 0.35 -16.59 -9.22
N ASP A 132 0.61 -16.04 -10.41
CA ASP A 132 1.39 -14.84 -10.64
C ASP A 132 0.54 -13.85 -11.45
N SER A 133 0.01 -12.82 -10.80
CA SER A 133 -0.91 -11.84 -11.40
C SER A 133 -0.40 -10.41 -11.21
N LEU A 134 -0.68 -9.56 -12.19
CA LEU A 134 -0.35 -8.14 -12.19
C LEU A 134 -1.65 -7.35 -12.29
N LEU A 135 -1.89 -6.49 -11.31
CA LEU A 135 -2.98 -5.53 -11.29
C LEU A 135 -2.46 -4.18 -11.79
N LEU A 136 -3.05 -3.65 -12.86
CA LEU A 136 -2.81 -2.29 -13.35
C LEU A 136 -4.02 -1.43 -12.99
N GLU A 137 -3.88 -0.54 -12.02
CA GLU A 137 -4.97 0.32 -11.57
C GLU A 137 -5.06 1.55 -12.47
N LEU A 138 -6.26 1.80 -13.01
CA LEU A 138 -6.55 2.97 -13.82
C LEU A 138 -7.43 3.93 -13.04
N ASN A 139 -7.20 5.22 -13.23
CA ASN A 139 -8.05 6.30 -12.77
C ASN A 139 -8.60 7.07 -13.97
N VAL A 140 -9.80 7.63 -13.81
CA VAL A 140 -10.37 8.57 -14.78
C VAL A 140 -10.45 9.94 -14.10
N GLU A 141 -9.67 10.92 -14.59
CA GLU A 141 -9.51 12.20 -13.89
C GLU A 141 -10.81 13.04 -13.86
N GLY A 142 -11.26 13.43 -12.66
CA GLY A 142 -12.27 14.47 -12.44
C GLY A 142 -13.74 14.07 -12.61
N GLY A 143 -14.64 14.94 -12.14
CA GLY A 143 -16.10 14.69 -12.08
C GLY A 143 -16.83 14.62 -13.43
N GLY A 144 -16.13 14.87 -14.55
CA GLY A 144 -16.68 14.82 -15.91
C GLY A 144 -16.75 13.42 -16.53
N LYS A 145 -16.30 12.37 -15.82
CA LYS A 145 -16.28 10.98 -16.32
C LYS A 145 -17.68 10.37 -16.59
N GLY A 146 -18.76 11.05 -16.16
CA GLY A 146 -20.11 10.55 -16.30
C GLY A 146 -20.41 9.38 -15.33
N SER A 147 -21.49 8.67 -15.59
CA SER A 147 -21.89 7.53 -14.76
C SER A 147 -21.32 6.23 -15.29
N GLY A 148 -20.81 5.37 -14.40
CA GLY A 148 -20.22 4.10 -14.82
C GLY A 148 -19.63 3.28 -13.68
N ILE A 149 -19.10 2.11 -14.01
CA ILE A 149 -18.34 1.28 -13.08
C ILE A 149 -16.98 1.94 -12.83
N GLU A 150 -16.64 2.13 -11.55
CA GLU A 150 -15.38 2.74 -11.08
C GLU A 150 -14.17 1.80 -11.24
N SER A 151 -14.39 0.48 -11.29
CA SER A 151 -13.29 -0.48 -11.42
C SER A 151 -12.71 -0.48 -12.84
N ALA A 152 -11.74 0.40 -13.08
CA ALA A 152 -11.00 0.49 -14.33
C ALA A 152 -9.72 -0.37 -14.34
N ALA A 153 -9.46 -1.17 -13.29
CA ALA A 153 -8.25 -1.98 -13.23
C ALA A 153 -8.18 -3.02 -14.35
N ARG A 154 -6.97 -3.31 -14.81
CA ARG A 154 -6.68 -4.37 -15.79
C ARG A 154 -5.85 -5.45 -15.11
N TRP A 155 -6.29 -6.68 -15.29
CA TRP A 155 -5.52 -7.84 -14.84
C TRP A 155 -4.68 -8.38 -15.99
N VAL A 156 -3.46 -8.74 -15.66
CA VAL A 156 -2.47 -9.26 -16.59
C VAL A 156 -1.75 -10.41 -15.91
N ASP A 157 -1.42 -11.46 -16.64
CA ASP A 157 -0.57 -12.54 -16.13
C ASP A 157 0.85 -12.00 -15.92
N ALA A 158 1.36 -12.06 -14.69
CA ALA A 158 2.63 -11.41 -14.35
C ALA A 158 3.85 -12.08 -14.95
N ARG A 159 3.70 -13.25 -15.60
CA ARG A 159 4.77 -14.02 -16.25
C ARG A 159 4.79 -13.84 -17.75
N THR A 160 3.63 -13.81 -18.39
CA THR A 160 3.47 -13.73 -19.85
C THR A 160 3.10 -12.35 -20.34
N LEU A 161 2.62 -11.48 -19.44
CA LEU A 161 2.06 -10.16 -19.74
C LEU A 161 0.80 -10.21 -20.62
N ALA A 162 0.15 -11.37 -20.72
CA ALA A 162 -1.12 -11.52 -21.42
C ALA A 162 -2.27 -10.96 -20.56
N PRO A 163 -3.24 -10.24 -21.15
CA PRO A 163 -4.43 -9.83 -20.42
C PRO A 163 -5.17 -11.01 -19.79
N LEU A 164 -5.68 -10.81 -18.57
CA LEU A 164 -6.54 -11.74 -17.86
C LEU A 164 -7.95 -11.13 -17.78
N PRO A 165 -8.86 -11.47 -18.72
CA PRO A 165 -10.22 -10.89 -18.74
C PRO A 165 -10.99 -11.09 -17.43
N HIS A 166 -10.74 -12.23 -16.76
CA HIS A 166 -11.33 -12.59 -15.48
C HIS A 166 -10.22 -12.80 -14.44
N GLY A 167 -9.53 -11.70 -14.09
CA GLY A 167 -8.51 -11.75 -13.05
C GLY A 167 -9.09 -11.98 -11.65
N PRO A 168 -8.22 -12.18 -10.64
CA PRO A 168 -8.64 -12.38 -9.25
C PRO A 168 -9.59 -11.29 -8.73
N ALA A 169 -10.36 -11.62 -7.69
CA ALA A 169 -11.09 -10.61 -6.93
C ALA A 169 -10.17 -10.00 -5.86
N LEU A 170 -10.35 -8.71 -5.58
CA LEU A 170 -9.65 -8.04 -4.48
C LEU A 170 -10.47 -8.08 -3.21
N GLN A 171 -9.79 -8.13 -2.07
CA GLN A 171 -10.37 -7.88 -0.76
C GLN A 171 -10.23 -6.40 -0.44
N GLU A 172 -11.32 -5.74 -0.03
CA GLU A 172 -11.28 -4.31 0.30
C GLU A 172 -10.66 -4.19 1.69
N THR A 173 -9.47 -3.61 1.75
CA THR A 173 -8.76 -3.35 3.01
C THR A 173 -8.49 -1.85 3.14
N CYS A 174 -8.30 -1.41 4.37
CA CYS A 174 -7.84 -0.08 4.69
C CYS A 174 -6.31 0.00 4.79
N GLY A 175 -5.63 -1.15 4.68
CA GLY A 175 -4.18 -1.21 4.59
C GLY A 175 -3.68 -0.75 3.22
N SER A 176 -2.41 -0.35 3.15
CA SER A 176 -1.76 0.02 1.89
C SER A 176 -1.47 -1.20 0.99
N GLN A 177 -1.51 -2.42 1.55
CA GLN A 177 -1.28 -3.65 0.80
C GLN A 177 -2.59 -4.20 0.22
N LYS A 178 -2.59 -4.51 -1.08
CA LYS A 178 -3.73 -5.13 -1.79
C LYS A 178 -3.75 -6.63 -1.60
N TRP A 179 -4.93 -7.19 -1.37
CA TRP A 179 -5.11 -8.60 -1.00
C TRP A 179 -6.04 -9.28 -1.99
N LEU A 180 -5.74 -10.55 -2.34
CA LEU A 180 -6.64 -11.34 -3.18
C LEU A 180 -7.76 -11.95 -2.33
N ARG A 181 -9.00 -11.84 -2.79
CA ARG A 181 -10.15 -12.51 -2.19
C ARG A 181 -10.19 -13.96 -2.70
N PRO A 182 -10.30 -14.95 -1.80
CA PRO A 182 -10.36 -16.35 -2.21
C PRO A 182 -11.69 -16.68 -2.89
N ALA A 183 -11.69 -17.74 -3.70
CA ALA A 183 -12.92 -18.34 -4.19
C ALA A 183 -13.61 -19.12 -3.07
N ILE A 184 -14.94 -19.10 -3.05
CA ILE A 184 -15.78 -19.77 -2.04
C ILE A 184 -16.82 -20.61 -2.76
N ASP A 185 -16.89 -21.91 -2.46
CA ASP A 185 -17.78 -22.86 -3.15
C ASP A 185 -17.69 -22.75 -4.69
N GLU A 186 -16.47 -22.74 -5.24
CA GLU A 186 -16.18 -22.58 -6.68
C GLU A 186 -16.73 -21.28 -7.30
N ARG A 187 -16.91 -20.23 -6.48
CA ARG A 187 -17.39 -18.92 -6.92
C ARG A 187 -16.45 -17.81 -6.54
N ILE A 188 -16.38 -16.81 -7.41
CA ILE A 188 -15.66 -15.55 -7.20
C ILE A 188 -16.67 -14.49 -6.80
N TYR A 189 -16.40 -13.80 -5.70
CA TYR A 189 -17.19 -12.66 -5.24
C TYR A 189 -16.43 -11.39 -5.59
N ARG A 190 -16.88 -10.63 -6.59
CA ARG A 190 -16.17 -9.44 -7.07
C ARG A 190 -16.89 -8.17 -6.63
N SER A 191 -16.14 -7.24 -6.03
CA SER A 191 -16.63 -5.90 -5.75
C SER A 191 -16.80 -5.13 -7.06
N LEU A 192 -17.97 -4.54 -7.27
CA LEU A 192 -18.26 -3.63 -8.37
C LEU A 192 -18.80 -2.33 -7.79
N VAL A 193 -18.05 -1.24 -7.95
CA VAL A 193 -18.50 0.08 -7.55
C VAL A 193 -19.03 0.79 -8.79
N TYR A 194 -20.28 1.24 -8.73
CA TYR A 194 -20.89 2.07 -9.76
C TYR A 194 -21.05 3.50 -9.22
N SER A 195 -20.59 4.48 -9.98
CA SER A 195 -20.63 5.87 -9.57
C SER A 195 -21.52 6.69 -10.47
N ARG A 196 -22.43 7.44 -9.85
CA ARG A 196 -23.27 8.47 -10.47
C ARG A 196 -23.72 9.46 -9.39
N TYR A 197 -22.95 10.52 -9.17
CA TYR A 197 -23.14 11.50 -8.07
C TYR A 197 -23.02 10.93 -6.64
N GLN A 198 -23.28 9.64 -6.48
CA GLN A 198 -22.99 8.80 -5.31
C GLN A 198 -22.38 7.48 -5.80
N GLU A 199 -21.66 6.80 -4.92
CA GLU A 199 -21.11 5.47 -5.15
C GLU A 199 -22.11 4.40 -4.69
N ILE A 200 -22.30 3.39 -5.52
CA ILE A 200 -23.14 2.23 -5.27
C ILE A 200 -22.22 1.01 -5.33
N HIS A 201 -22.02 0.37 -4.19
CA HIS A 201 -21.26 -0.87 -4.10
C HIS A 201 -22.15 -2.06 -4.39
N ASN A 202 -21.68 -2.97 -5.22
CA ASN A 202 -22.38 -4.20 -5.57
C ASN A 202 -21.40 -5.37 -5.49
N VAL A 203 -21.93 -6.58 -5.32
CA VAL A 203 -21.14 -7.81 -5.44
C VAL A 203 -21.63 -8.61 -6.63
N LEU A 204 -20.71 -8.92 -7.53
CA LEU A 204 -20.93 -9.86 -8.60
C LEU A 204 -20.43 -11.24 -8.18
N VAL A 205 -21.28 -12.25 -8.33
CA VAL A 205 -20.97 -13.66 -8.07
C VAL A 205 -20.75 -14.34 -9.41
N GLU A 206 -19.53 -14.78 -9.63
CA GLU A 206 -19.05 -15.42 -10.86
C GLU A 206 -18.66 -16.87 -10.56
N ASP A 207 -18.67 -17.74 -11.56
CA ASP A 207 -17.96 -19.02 -11.47
C ASP A 207 -16.44 -18.82 -11.63
N LEU A 208 -15.65 -19.89 -11.48
CA LEU A 208 -14.19 -19.84 -11.66
C LEU A 208 -13.75 -19.48 -13.10
N ALA A 209 -14.64 -19.59 -14.08
CA ALA A 209 -14.38 -19.15 -15.45
C ALA A 209 -14.71 -17.65 -15.64
N GLY A 210 -15.20 -16.97 -14.61
CA GLY A 210 -15.60 -15.56 -14.65
C GLY A 210 -16.98 -15.34 -15.29
N VAL A 211 -17.79 -16.39 -15.45
CA VAL A 211 -19.15 -16.24 -15.97
C VAL A 211 -20.06 -15.73 -14.88
N HIS A 212 -20.72 -14.60 -15.16
CA HIS A 212 -21.59 -13.91 -14.20
C HIS A 212 -22.85 -14.74 -13.92
N GLY A 213 -23.04 -15.15 -12.68
CA GLY A 213 -24.23 -15.87 -12.23
C GLY A 213 -25.26 -14.98 -11.54
N ARG A 214 -24.81 -14.04 -10.70
CA ARG A 214 -25.70 -13.17 -9.90
C ARG A 214 -25.03 -11.86 -9.52
N GLN A 215 -25.82 -10.79 -9.49
CA GLN A 215 -25.41 -9.51 -8.90
C GLN A 215 -26.24 -9.22 -7.64
N VAL A 216 -25.59 -8.72 -6.60
CA VAL A 216 -26.21 -8.26 -5.35
C VAL A 216 -25.96 -6.76 -5.22
N ASP A 217 -27.01 -5.98 -5.44
CA ASP A 217 -26.92 -4.53 -5.42
C ASP A 217 -26.84 -3.97 -4.00
N GLY A 218 -26.06 -2.91 -3.80
CA GLY A 218 -25.93 -2.22 -2.51
C GLY A 218 -25.08 -2.96 -1.47
N LEU A 219 -24.43 -4.06 -1.83
CA LEU A 219 -23.57 -4.83 -0.94
C LEU A 219 -22.09 -4.44 -1.12
N ALA A 220 -21.48 -3.88 -0.07
CA ALA A 220 -20.05 -3.58 -0.01
C ALA A 220 -19.31 -4.70 0.74
N LEU A 221 -18.92 -5.78 0.05
CA LEU A 221 -18.19 -6.89 0.65
C LEU A 221 -16.75 -6.47 0.96
N LEU A 222 -16.38 -6.47 2.24
CA LEU A 222 -15.06 -6.09 2.73
C LEU A 222 -14.15 -7.30 2.79
N TYR A 223 -14.61 -8.35 3.49
CA TYR A 223 -13.85 -9.57 3.77
C TYR A 223 -14.62 -10.83 3.36
N ALA A 224 -13.89 -11.87 3.03
CA ALA A 224 -14.43 -13.19 2.73
C ALA A 224 -13.44 -14.28 3.15
N ASP A 225 -13.94 -15.29 3.87
CA ASP A 225 -13.19 -16.47 4.33
C ASP A 225 -13.70 -17.71 3.59
N ALA A 226 -12.81 -18.36 2.84
CA ALA A 226 -13.15 -19.55 2.08
C ALA A 226 -13.25 -20.83 2.92
N GLN A 227 -12.66 -20.88 4.12
CA GLN A 227 -12.75 -22.07 4.97
C GLN A 227 -14.12 -22.20 5.62
N THR A 228 -14.75 -21.07 6.00
CA THR A 228 -16.08 -21.06 6.62
C THR A 228 -17.18 -20.49 5.75
N SER A 229 -16.87 -20.18 4.49
CA SER A 229 -17.80 -19.53 3.57
C SER A 229 -18.46 -18.29 4.19
N THR A 230 -17.69 -17.52 4.96
CA THR A 230 -18.20 -16.37 5.73
C THR A 230 -17.74 -15.06 5.11
N GLY A 231 -18.61 -14.05 5.08
CA GLY A 231 -18.30 -12.72 4.57
C GLY A 231 -18.62 -11.61 5.56
N ILE A 232 -17.91 -10.49 5.45
CA ILE A 232 -18.22 -9.26 6.18
C ILE A 232 -18.48 -8.16 5.16
N ALA A 233 -19.65 -7.52 5.24
CA ALA A 233 -19.98 -6.38 4.39
C ALA A 233 -20.27 -5.12 5.20
N ALA A 234 -19.90 -3.96 4.66
CA ALA A 234 -20.21 -2.69 5.29
C ALA A 234 -21.72 -2.46 5.34
N LEU A 235 -22.23 -1.99 6.49
CA LEU A 235 -23.64 -1.64 6.67
C LEU A 235 -23.80 -0.18 7.13
N SER A 236 -23.09 0.23 8.17
CA SER A 236 -23.10 1.59 8.70
C SER A 236 -21.74 1.93 9.34
N SER A 237 -21.60 3.16 9.86
CA SER A 237 -20.43 3.55 10.66
C SER A 237 -20.28 2.79 11.97
N GLU A 238 -21.33 2.10 12.42
CA GLU A 238 -21.37 1.42 13.73
C GLU A 238 -21.41 -0.10 13.60
N GLN A 239 -21.90 -0.63 12.47
CA GLN A 239 -22.10 -2.06 12.26
C GLN A 239 -21.73 -2.49 10.85
N ASN A 240 -21.26 -3.73 10.75
CA ASN A 240 -21.10 -4.52 9.54
C ASN A 240 -22.15 -5.65 9.52
N LEU A 241 -22.44 -6.18 8.33
CA LEU A 241 -23.21 -7.41 8.15
C LEU A 241 -22.29 -8.62 8.15
N LEU A 242 -22.65 -9.63 8.93
CA LEU A 242 -22.12 -10.96 8.78
C LEU A 242 -22.92 -11.72 7.72
N LEU A 243 -22.23 -12.37 6.79
CA LEU A 243 -22.82 -13.05 5.66
C LEU A 243 -22.42 -14.53 5.65
N ASP A 244 -23.37 -15.40 5.38
CA ASP A 244 -23.13 -16.72 4.80
C ASP A 244 -22.99 -16.55 3.27
N LEU A 245 -21.83 -16.95 2.76
CA LEU A 245 -21.50 -16.94 1.34
C LEU A 245 -21.60 -18.34 0.72
N ALA A 246 -22.05 -19.35 1.48
CA ALA A 246 -22.23 -20.68 0.95
C ALA A 246 -23.30 -20.70 -0.16
N GLY A 247 -23.07 -21.52 -1.19
CA GLY A 247 -24.04 -21.73 -2.27
C GLY A 247 -24.27 -20.54 -3.22
N GLY A 248 -23.47 -19.46 -3.15
CA GLY A 248 -23.51 -18.37 -4.14
C GLY A 248 -24.52 -17.25 -3.84
N THR A 249 -25.21 -17.31 -2.71
CA THR A 249 -26.17 -16.28 -2.30
C THR A 249 -25.76 -15.68 -0.96
N PRO A 250 -25.09 -14.50 -0.96
CA PRO A 250 -24.79 -13.77 0.27
C PRO A 250 -26.06 -13.59 1.09
N THR A 251 -26.09 -14.22 2.27
CA THR A 251 -27.25 -14.25 3.16
C THR A 251 -26.84 -13.66 4.51
N PRO A 252 -27.49 -12.58 4.98
CA PRO A 252 -27.22 -12.04 6.30
C PRO A 252 -27.48 -13.08 7.39
N THR A 253 -26.49 -13.35 8.22
CA THR A 253 -26.59 -14.27 9.38
C THR A 253 -26.50 -13.55 10.71
N GLY A 254 -26.03 -12.30 10.72
CA GLY A 254 -25.91 -11.51 11.92
C GLY A 254 -25.33 -10.12 11.67
N LEU A 255 -25.09 -9.42 12.77
CA LEU A 255 -24.33 -8.18 12.78
C LEU A 255 -22.92 -8.47 13.28
N TRP A 256 -22.01 -7.61 12.86
CA TRP A 256 -20.60 -7.65 13.20
C TRP A 256 -20.13 -6.23 13.52
N PRO A 257 -19.18 -5.99 14.45
CA PRO A 257 -18.70 -4.63 14.73
C PRO A 257 -18.17 -3.92 13.49
N ALA A 258 -18.39 -2.60 13.37
CA ALA A 258 -17.75 -1.79 12.33
C ALA A 258 -16.26 -1.57 12.65
N PHE A 259 -15.40 -1.91 11.69
CA PHE A 259 -13.97 -1.61 11.72
C PHE A 259 -13.41 -1.62 10.30
N CYS A 260 -12.28 -0.93 10.11
CA CYS A 260 -11.46 -0.98 8.91
C CYS A 260 -10.62 -2.26 8.93
N LEU A 261 -10.83 -3.18 7.99
CA LEU A 261 -9.97 -4.35 7.86
C LEU A 261 -8.56 -3.92 7.46
N ILE A 262 -7.55 -4.21 8.27
CA ILE A 262 -6.15 -3.90 7.94
C ILE A 262 -5.35 -5.15 7.60
N GLY A 263 -5.73 -6.30 8.16
CA GLY A 263 -5.18 -7.58 7.75
C GLY A 263 -5.95 -8.76 8.35
N ALA A 264 -5.57 -9.98 7.98
CA ALA A 264 -6.01 -11.25 8.52
C ALA A 264 -4.85 -12.25 8.43
N GLY A 265 -4.77 -13.22 9.35
CA GLY A 265 -3.77 -14.28 9.35
C GLY A 265 -3.85 -15.06 8.04
N ALA A 266 -2.81 -14.92 7.23
CA ALA A 266 -2.57 -15.64 5.97
C ALA A 266 -3.85 -16.02 5.18
N PRO A 267 -4.63 -15.04 4.66
CA PRO A 267 -5.80 -15.32 3.82
C PRO A 267 -5.45 -16.10 2.55
N GLU A 268 -4.18 -16.02 2.13
CA GLU A 268 -3.64 -16.73 0.96
C GLU A 268 -3.17 -18.16 1.28
N ALA A 269 -2.98 -18.49 2.56
CA ALA A 269 -2.64 -19.84 2.99
C ALA A 269 -3.93 -20.56 3.38
N VAL A 270 -4.55 -21.20 2.40
CA VAL A 270 -5.72 -22.10 2.55
C VAL A 270 -5.56 -23.12 3.70
N ALA A 271 -4.33 -23.36 4.17
CA ALA A 271 -3.98 -24.31 5.23
C ALA A 271 -3.58 -23.68 6.59
N SER A 272 -3.61 -22.36 6.78
CA SER A 272 -3.22 -21.78 8.07
C SER A 272 -4.34 -21.95 9.11
N ALA A 273 -3.99 -22.46 10.30
CA ALA A 273 -4.91 -22.58 11.43
C ALA A 273 -5.17 -21.23 12.12
N ASP A 274 -4.51 -20.16 11.66
CA ASP A 274 -4.51 -18.84 12.28
C ASP A 274 -5.46 -17.92 11.53
N ARG A 275 -6.70 -17.80 12.03
CA ARG A 275 -7.80 -17.06 11.39
C ARG A 275 -7.97 -15.65 11.95
N THR A 276 -6.93 -15.13 12.60
CA THR A 276 -6.97 -13.86 13.29
C THR A 276 -7.14 -12.71 12.31
N ILE A 277 -8.20 -11.93 12.45
CA ILE A 277 -8.44 -10.71 11.68
C ILE A 277 -7.97 -9.51 12.49
N TYR A 278 -7.29 -8.59 11.82
CA TYR A 278 -6.81 -7.32 12.36
C TYR A 278 -7.61 -6.17 11.77
N GLY A 279 -8.18 -5.38 12.66
CA GLY A 279 -9.04 -4.27 12.32
C GLY A 279 -8.63 -2.98 13.01
N ALA A 280 -8.99 -1.83 12.45
CA ALA A 280 -8.97 -0.56 13.19
C ALA A 280 -10.37 0.03 13.34
N ALA A 281 -10.70 0.46 14.55
CA ALA A 281 -11.86 1.30 14.83
C ALA A 281 -11.35 2.61 15.46
N GLY A 282 -11.20 3.66 14.65
CA GLY A 282 -10.50 4.87 15.09
C GLY A 282 -9.02 4.59 15.35
N THR A 283 -8.55 4.85 16.57
CA THR A 283 -7.17 4.54 17.02
C THR A 283 -6.99 3.12 17.54
N ASP A 284 -8.09 2.39 17.74
CA ASP A 284 -8.04 1.07 18.36
C ASP A 284 -7.72 0.01 17.31
N LEU A 285 -6.56 -0.63 17.47
CA LEU A 285 -6.28 -1.89 16.79
C LEU A 285 -7.08 -3.00 17.47
N LEU A 286 -7.78 -3.81 16.70
CA LEU A 286 -8.64 -4.89 17.16
C LEU A 286 -8.11 -6.22 16.64
N GLN A 287 -8.03 -7.22 17.51
CA GLN A 287 -7.83 -8.62 17.13
C GLN A 287 -9.15 -9.36 17.18
N ILE A 288 -9.50 -9.99 16.07
CA ILE A 288 -10.71 -10.79 15.94
C ILE A 288 -10.28 -12.23 15.75
N GLU A 289 -10.51 -13.07 16.76
CA GLU A 289 -10.08 -14.48 16.74
C GLU A 289 -10.99 -15.37 15.89
N SER A 290 -12.27 -15.01 15.77
CA SER A 290 -13.26 -15.76 14.99
C SER A 290 -14.34 -14.83 14.46
N ILE A 291 -14.86 -15.13 13.27
CA ILE A 291 -16.04 -14.47 12.73
C ILE A 291 -17.26 -15.30 13.09
N GLU A 292 -17.98 -14.91 14.14
CA GLU A 292 -19.23 -15.56 14.57
C GLU A 292 -20.40 -14.57 14.57
N ALA A 293 -21.65 -15.02 14.54
CA ALA A 293 -22.77 -14.10 14.63
C ALA A 293 -22.78 -13.44 16.02
N VAL A 294 -22.40 -12.17 16.11
CA VAL A 294 -22.54 -11.41 17.35
C VAL A 294 -24.01 -10.99 17.45
N GLN A 295 -24.74 -11.59 18.39
CA GLN A 295 -25.89 -10.91 18.96
C GLN A 295 -25.33 -9.69 19.68
N ALA A 296 -25.41 -8.53 19.03
CA ALA A 296 -24.80 -7.27 19.46
C ALA A 296 -24.90 -7.08 20.97
N ASP A 297 -23.83 -7.46 21.68
CA ASP A 297 -23.59 -7.11 23.06
C ASP A 297 -22.33 -6.26 23.03
N ALA A 298 -22.48 -4.97 23.34
CA ALA A 298 -21.38 -4.00 23.29
C ALA A 298 -20.23 -4.40 24.25
N ASP A 299 -20.51 -5.29 25.21
CA ASP A 299 -19.57 -5.84 26.17
C ASP A 299 -18.68 -6.99 25.60
N GLN A 300 -18.94 -7.46 24.37
CA GLN A 300 -18.10 -8.46 23.65
C GLN A 300 -17.39 -7.87 22.41
N MET A 301 -16.98 -6.60 22.45
CA MET A 301 -16.09 -6.08 21.40
C MET A 301 -14.76 -6.87 21.40
N ALA A 302 -14.23 -7.09 20.19
CA ALA A 302 -12.91 -7.66 19.96
C ALA A 302 -11.87 -7.01 20.88
N PRO A 303 -10.94 -7.78 21.48
CA PRO A 303 -9.91 -7.22 22.34
C PRO A 303 -9.15 -6.12 21.60
N ARG A 304 -9.04 -4.97 22.27
CA ARG A 304 -8.15 -3.90 21.83
C ARG A 304 -6.72 -4.37 22.03
N LEU A 305 -5.92 -4.21 20.99
CA LEU A 305 -4.50 -4.56 20.93
C LEU A 305 -3.66 -3.33 21.15
N ASP A 306 -3.85 -2.67 22.29
CA ASP A 306 -3.20 -1.43 22.64
C ASP A 306 -2.14 -1.61 23.74
N GLY A 307 -1.78 -2.86 24.05
CA GLY A 307 -0.82 -3.22 25.09
C GLY A 307 0.54 -2.55 24.87
N GLY A 308 0.75 -1.40 25.50
CA GLY A 308 1.97 -0.59 25.31
C GLY A 308 1.91 0.44 24.18
N LEU A 309 0.86 0.45 23.34
CA LEU A 309 0.67 1.51 22.36
C LEU A 309 0.24 2.83 23.05
N PRO A 310 0.66 3.98 22.51
CA PRO A 310 0.23 5.28 23.00
C PRO A 310 -1.28 5.47 22.86
N GLN A 311 -1.95 5.90 23.93
CA GLN A 311 -3.40 6.16 23.94
C GLN A 311 -3.69 7.55 23.37
N TRP A 312 -4.56 7.63 22.34
CA TRP A 312 -4.97 8.88 21.69
C TRP A 312 -6.45 8.85 21.33
N THR A 313 -7.07 10.02 21.18
CA THR A 313 -8.46 10.11 20.74
C THR A 313 -8.55 9.99 19.21
N SER A 314 -9.61 9.34 18.71
CA SER A 314 -9.78 9.00 17.29
C SER A 314 -9.79 10.20 16.33
N SER A 315 -9.98 11.43 16.83
CA SER A 315 -9.91 12.65 16.02
C SER A 315 -8.48 13.11 15.71
N ASP A 316 -7.46 12.57 16.38
CA ASP A 316 -6.10 13.08 16.31
C ASP A 316 -5.18 12.31 15.36
N VAL A 317 -5.54 11.10 14.92
CA VAL A 317 -4.68 10.28 14.05
C VAL A 317 -5.05 10.46 12.59
N ALA A 318 -4.10 10.98 11.81
CA ALA A 318 -4.30 11.29 10.39
C ALA A 318 -3.95 10.11 9.49
N GLU A 319 -2.92 9.33 9.85
CA GLU A 319 -2.41 8.22 9.05
C GLU A 319 -1.98 7.06 9.96
N VAL A 320 -2.39 5.84 9.62
CA VAL A 320 -1.98 4.60 10.29
C VAL A 320 -1.48 3.63 9.24
N THR A 321 -0.33 3.01 9.50
CA THR A 321 0.15 1.86 8.74
C THR A 321 0.35 0.69 9.70
N LEU A 322 -0.27 -0.44 9.39
CA LEU A 322 -0.07 -1.72 10.07
C LEU A 322 0.28 -2.74 9.00
N GLN A 323 1.33 -3.50 9.24
CA GLN A 323 1.85 -4.49 8.30
C GLN A 323 2.15 -5.80 9.03
N GLN A 324 1.68 -6.91 8.47
CA GLN A 324 2.00 -8.24 8.96
C GLN A 324 3.30 -8.72 8.34
N SER A 325 4.14 -9.44 9.10
CA SER A 325 5.31 -10.08 8.52
C SER A 325 4.89 -11.09 7.43
N PRO A 326 5.71 -11.32 6.38
CA PRO A 326 5.43 -12.34 5.38
C PRO A 326 5.31 -13.77 5.95
N ASN A 327 5.84 -14.01 7.15
CA ASN A 327 5.77 -15.29 7.85
C ASN A 327 4.86 -15.25 9.09
N PHE A 328 3.87 -14.35 9.09
CA PHE A 328 3.03 -14.07 10.25
C PHE A 328 2.41 -15.32 10.87
N ALA A 329 1.96 -16.27 10.03
CA ALA A 329 1.37 -17.53 10.49
C ALA A 329 2.28 -18.34 11.44
N GLN A 330 3.60 -18.16 11.35
CA GLN A 330 4.59 -18.83 12.17
C GLN A 330 5.18 -17.93 13.26
N ASP A 331 5.45 -16.66 12.94
CA ASP A 331 6.20 -15.76 13.82
C ASP A 331 5.36 -14.71 14.57
N LYS A 332 4.05 -14.63 14.26
CA LYS A 332 3.09 -13.74 14.91
C LYS A 332 3.54 -12.28 14.99
N THR A 333 4.36 -11.85 14.02
CA THR A 333 5.00 -10.53 14.07
C THR A 333 4.21 -9.46 13.31
N LEU A 334 3.83 -8.39 14.01
CA LEU A 334 3.16 -7.22 13.45
C LEU A 334 4.02 -5.97 13.59
N TYR A 335 3.90 -5.06 12.63
CA TYR A 335 4.50 -3.73 12.71
C TYR A 335 3.42 -2.67 12.57
N TRP A 336 3.51 -1.63 13.39
CA TRP A 336 2.56 -0.53 13.41
C TRP A 336 3.31 0.80 13.43
N ALA A 337 2.80 1.79 12.71
CA ALA A 337 3.22 3.17 12.83
C ALA A 337 2.04 4.10 12.57
N ALA A 338 2.09 5.29 13.16
CA ALA A 338 1.06 6.30 12.96
C ALA A 338 1.59 7.72 12.99
N VAL A 339 0.85 8.62 12.35
CA VAL A 339 1.07 10.06 12.35
C VAL A 339 -0.14 10.77 12.94
N ILE A 340 0.10 11.55 13.98
CA ILE A 340 -0.89 12.33 14.72
C ILE A 340 -0.93 13.75 14.14
N ASN A 341 -2.14 14.23 13.81
CA ASN A 341 -2.44 15.57 13.32
C ASN A 341 -1.59 15.97 12.10
N GLY A 342 -1.14 14.99 11.30
CA GLY A 342 -0.23 15.19 10.16
C GLY A 342 1.16 15.72 10.54
N GLN A 343 1.49 15.78 11.83
CA GLN A 343 2.69 16.47 12.33
C GLN A 343 3.57 15.61 13.23
N THR A 344 2.98 14.80 14.11
CA THR A 344 3.73 14.04 15.12
C THR A 344 3.77 12.57 14.74
N GLY A 345 4.95 12.08 14.37
CA GLY A 345 5.16 10.67 14.06
C GLY A 345 5.41 9.85 15.32
N LEU A 346 4.81 8.67 15.39
CA LEU A 346 5.00 7.73 16.50
C LEU A 346 6.08 6.68 16.24
N GLY A 347 6.85 6.78 15.16
CA GLY A 347 7.88 5.79 14.82
C GLY A 347 7.29 4.40 14.54
N VAL A 348 8.17 3.40 14.52
CA VAL A 348 7.77 2.00 14.31
C VAL A 348 7.62 1.27 15.64
N TRP A 349 6.49 0.60 15.81
CA TRP A 349 6.20 -0.34 16.88
C TRP A 349 6.18 -1.76 16.32
N ARG A 350 6.59 -2.73 17.14
CA ARG A 350 6.51 -4.15 16.82
C ARG A 350 5.80 -4.91 17.92
N SER A 351 4.96 -5.85 17.51
CA SER A 351 4.48 -6.94 18.33
C SER A 351 5.03 -8.27 17.79
N THR A 352 5.31 -9.21 18.69
CA THR A 352 5.71 -10.59 18.37
C THR A 352 4.75 -11.62 18.96
N ASP A 353 3.58 -11.17 19.40
CA ASP A 353 2.55 -11.92 20.11
C ASP A 353 1.16 -11.58 19.53
N SER A 354 1.08 -11.39 18.22
CA SER A 354 -0.18 -11.06 17.53
C SER A 354 -0.86 -9.77 17.98
N GLY A 355 -0.15 -8.88 18.68
CA GLY A 355 -0.62 -7.55 19.04
C GLY A 355 -1.03 -7.41 20.51
N GLU A 356 -0.91 -8.47 21.30
CA GLU A 356 -1.15 -8.42 22.75
C GLU A 356 -0.20 -7.43 23.44
N SER A 357 1.05 -7.35 23.00
CA SER A 357 2.01 -6.35 23.48
C SER A 357 2.85 -5.74 22.36
N TRP A 358 3.09 -4.44 22.49
CA TRP A 358 3.80 -3.61 21.54
C TRP A 358 5.02 -2.99 22.19
N GLN A 359 6.12 -3.00 21.44
CA GLN A 359 7.37 -2.37 21.85
C GLN A 359 7.80 -1.35 20.79
N PRO A 360 8.25 -0.16 21.21
CA PRO A 360 8.82 0.79 20.28
C PRO A 360 10.15 0.25 19.79
N ILE A 361 10.32 0.18 18.47
CA ILE A 361 11.52 -0.35 17.82
C ILE A 361 12.15 0.68 16.87
N TRP A 362 12.05 1.97 17.17
CA TRP A 362 12.63 3.04 16.35
C TRP A 362 14.07 3.39 16.74
N GLN A 363 14.84 2.46 17.30
CA GLN A 363 16.22 2.76 17.67
C GLN A 363 17.03 3.08 16.41
N GLY A 364 17.58 4.30 16.34
CA GLY A 364 18.29 4.78 15.16
C GLY A 364 17.39 5.21 14.00
N LEU A 365 16.06 5.27 14.20
CA LEU A 365 15.10 5.86 13.27
C LEU A 365 14.76 7.27 13.76
N ASP A 366 15.38 8.28 13.18
CA ASP A 366 15.22 9.66 13.67
C ASP A 366 14.06 10.42 13.02
N HIS A 367 13.59 9.95 11.86
CA HIS A 367 12.38 10.48 11.21
C HIS A 367 11.20 9.59 11.56
N LEU A 368 10.38 10.03 12.52
CA LEU A 368 9.35 9.20 13.14
C LEU A 368 7.98 9.25 12.43
N ARG A 369 7.78 10.14 11.45
CA ARG A 369 6.54 10.18 10.66
C ARG A 369 6.56 9.10 9.59
N VAL A 370 6.55 7.84 10.04
CA VAL A 370 6.57 6.68 9.15
C VAL A 370 5.21 6.58 8.48
N THR A 371 5.23 6.75 7.17
CA THR A 371 4.03 6.71 6.33
C THR A 371 3.92 5.37 5.59
N GLN A 372 5.00 4.58 5.55
CA GLN A 372 4.94 3.20 5.04
C GLN A 372 6.03 2.28 5.57
N LEU A 373 5.69 1.00 5.62
CA LEU A 373 6.57 -0.13 5.90
C LEU A 373 6.55 -1.14 4.75
N GLY A 374 7.68 -1.78 4.48
CA GLY A 374 7.81 -2.83 3.48
C GLY A 374 8.79 -3.91 3.94
N PHE A 375 8.54 -5.16 3.55
CA PHE A 375 9.40 -6.29 3.89
C PHE A 375 10.22 -6.76 2.70
N SER A 376 11.39 -7.33 2.97
CA SER A 376 12.04 -8.20 2.00
C SER A 376 11.13 -9.39 1.68
N PRO A 377 10.94 -9.76 0.40
CA PRO A 377 10.42 -11.06 -0.01
C PRO A 377 11.04 -12.27 0.72
N ASN A 378 12.28 -12.15 1.20
CA ASN A 378 12.98 -13.19 1.96
C ASN A 378 13.07 -12.88 3.47
N PHE A 379 12.14 -12.08 4.01
CA PHE A 379 12.13 -11.60 5.39
C PHE A 379 12.31 -12.72 6.42
N ALA A 380 11.75 -13.91 6.18
CA ALA A 380 11.88 -15.06 7.08
C ALA A 380 13.35 -15.47 7.34
N HIS A 381 14.26 -15.14 6.42
CA HIS A 381 15.68 -15.47 6.49
C HIS A 381 16.56 -14.25 6.71
N ASP A 382 16.26 -13.12 6.05
CA ASP A 382 17.11 -11.93 6.08
C ASP A 382 16.66 -10.85 7.09
N HIS A 383 15.47 -11.00 7.67
CA HIS A 383 14.86 -10.11 8.65
C HIS A 383 14.86 -8.63 8.24
N THR A 384 14.83 -8.36 6.93
CA THR A 384 14.98 -7.02 6.39
C THR A 384 13.64 -6.29 6.30
N VAL A 385 13.55 -5.14 6.96
CA VAL A 385 12.40 -4.23 6.95
C VAL A 385 12.84 -2.87 6.43
N TRP A 386 12.00 -2.25 5.61
CA TRP A 386 12.17 -0.90 5.12
C TRP A 386 11.07 -0.01 5.65
N ALA A 387 11.41 1.24 5.97
CA ALA A 387 10.46 2.25 6.37
C ALA A 387 10.67 3.51 5.54
N THR A 388 9.58 4.12 5.10
CA THR A 388 9.60 5.46 4.50
C THR A 388 8.93 6.43 5.45
N ALA A 389 9.60 7.55 5.73
CA ALA A 389 9.15 8.52 6.73
C ALA A 389 9.33 9.96 6.27
N ASP A 390 8.35 10.81 6.56
CA ASP A 390 8.42 12.24 6.31
C ASP A 390 9.27 12.93 7.38
N PHE A 391 9.92 14.04 7.02
CA PHE A 391 10.66 14.86 7.97
C PHE A 391 10.51 16.35 7.66
N ALA A 392 10.69 17.15 8.71
CA ALA A 392 10.83 18.60 8.63
C ALA A 392 11.94 18.99 9.61
N LEU A 393 13.14 19.22 9.09
CA LEU A 393 14.33 19.62 9.83
C LEU A 393 14.48 21.13 9.77
N ILE A 394 14.63 21.77 10.92
CA ILE A 394 15.10 23.15 10.98
C ILE A 394 16.60 23.11 10.69
N ALA A 395 17.06 23.82 9.66
CA ALA A 395 18.51 23.99 9.43
C ALA A 395 19.17 24.54 10.70
N ASP A 396 20.40 24.08 11.00
CA ASP A 396 21.11 24.29 12.27
C ASP A 396 20.76 25.63 12.95
N PRO A 397 20.21 25.63 14.19
CA PRO A 397 19.89 26.85 14.93
C PRO A 397 21.05 27.86 15.03
N LEU A 398 22.30 27.38 14.91
CA LEU A 398 23.51 28.22 14.95
C LEU A 398 23.76 28.99 13.65
N ASP A 399 23.27 28.53 12.49
CA ASP A 399 23.35 29.28 11.23
C ASP A 399 22.18 30.27 11.07
N ALA A 400 21.00 29.95 11.63
CA ALA A 400 19.88 30.89 11.71
C ALA A 400 20.23 32.11 12.60
N GLN A 401 20.95 31.90 13.71
CA GLN A 401 21.45 33.00 14.55
C GLN A 401 22.52 33.88 13.88
N LYS A 402 23.32 33.34 12.95
CA LYS A 402 24.31 34.13 12.19
C LYS A 402 23.69 35.10 11.20
N ASN A 403 22.47 34.82 10.72
CA ASN A 403 21.72 35.70 9.82
C ASN A 403 20.78 36.70 10.54
N GLY A 404 20.91 36.84 11.86
CA GLY A 404 20.41 38.02 12.58
C GLY A 404 18.93 37.98 12.98
N THR A 405 18.29 36.82 13.07
CA THR A 405 16.95 36.72 13.68
C THR A 405 17.09 36.58 15.20
N ALA A 406 16.56 37.58 15.91
CA ALA A 406 16.52 37.58 17.37
C ALA A 406 15.61 36.46 17.89
N SER A 407 15.90 35.99 19.11
CA SER A 407 15.07 35.03 19.84
C SER A 407 13.64 35.55 20.00
N GLY A 408 12.69 35.01 19.25
CA GLY A 408 11.27 35.32 19.36
C GLY A 408 10.48 35.31 18.04
N ASP A 409 11.15 35.41 16.89
CA ASP A 409 10.47 35.39 15.59
C ASP A 409 10.28 33.95 15.07
N ALA A 410 9.18 33.71 14.35
CA ALA A 410 8.93 32.45 13.67
C ALA A 410 10.09 32.13 12.72
N VAL A 411 10.60 30.90 12.77
CA VAL A 411 11.59 30.42 11.79
C VAL A 411 11.00 30.63 10.40
N PRO A 412 11.68 31.36 9.50
CA PRO A 412 11.21 31.53 8.13
C PRO A 412 10.95 30.16 7.52
N GLU A 413 9.82 29.97 6.83
CA GLU A 413 9.50 28.67 6.21
C GLU A 413 10.62 28.18 5.27
N THR A 414 11.40 29.11 4.72
CA THR A 414 12.60 28.86 3.90
C THR A 414 13.77 28.22 4.65
N ALA A 415 13.77 28.19 5.99
CA ALA A 415 14.79 27.57 6.82
C ALA A 415 14.41 26.16 7.31
N ILE A 416 13.22 25.67 6.91
CA ILE A 416 12.75 24.32 7.21
C ILE A 416 13.02 23.43 5.99
N GLN A 417 13.98 22.53 6.11
CA GLN A 417 14.18 21.46 5.15
C GLN A 417 13.16 20.36 5.42
N LYS A 418 12.12 20.32 4.60
CA LYS A 418 11.15 19.23 4.62
C LYS A 418 11.54 18.17 3.58
N GLY A 419 11.05 16.95 3.72
CA GLY A 419 11.34 15.87 2.78
C GLY A 419 10.84 14.50 3.24
N ARG A 420 11.24 13.43 2.53
CA ARG A 420 11.08 12.04 3.00
C ARG A 420 12.39 11.30 3.06
N SER A 421 12.38 10.23 3.84
CA SER A 421 13.54 9.42 4.15
C SER A 421 13.23 7.95 4.01
N LEU A 422 14.21 7.18 3.53
CA LEU A 422 14.19 5.73 3.45
C LEU A 422 15.12 5.17 4.54
N TRP A 423 14.62 4.18 5.25
CA TRP A 423 15.32 3.54 6.35
C TRP A 423 15.32 2.03 6.14
N LYS A 424 16.42 1.40 6.53
CA LYS A 424 16.59 -0.06 6.49
C LYS A 424 16.87 -0.58 7.88
N SER A 425 16.24 -1.69 8.21
CA SER A 425 16.64 -2.56 9.30
C SER A 425 16.93 -3.94 8.74
N THR A 426 17.98 -4.60 9.23
CA THR A 426 18.34 -5.99 8.90
C THR A 426 18.18 -6.93 10.10
N ASN A 427 17.52 -6.45 11.15
CA ASN A 427 17.32 -7.15 12.42
C ASN A 427 15.89 -6.99 12.92
N ARG A 428 14.91 -7.23 12.04
CA ARG A 428 13.47 -7.16 12.39
C ARG A 428 13.04 -5.80 12.94
N GLY A 429 13.68 -4.73 12.52
CA GLY A 429 13.37 -3.38 12.98
C GLY A 429 13.98 -3.02 14.33
N ASP A 430 14.78 -3.86 15.00
CA ASP A 430 15.37 -3.51 16.30
C ASP A 430 16.26 -2.26 16.20
N THR A 431 17.02 -2.14 15.11
CA THR A 431 17.79 -0.93 14.81
C THR A 431 17.60 -0.53 13.35
N TRP A 432 17.54 0.77 13.11
CA TRP A 432 17.40 1.35 11.80
C TRP A 432 18.67 2.12 11.44
N SER A 433 19.00 2.07 10.16
CA SER A 433 19.97 2.94 9.54
C SER A 433 19.27 3.77 8.49
N LEU A 434 19.49 5.08 8.51
CA LEU A 434 19.10 5.95 7.41
C LEU A 434 19.77 5.41 6.15
N VAL A 435 18.99 5.22 5.11
CA VAL A 435 19.48 4.84 3.79
C VAL A 435 19.64 6.13 3.02
N ALA A 436 18.55 6.90 2.89
CA ALA A 436 18.55 8.10 2.10
C ALA A 436 17.48 9.10 2.51
N THR A 437 17.60 10.34 2.01
CA THR A 437 16.60 11.42 2.10
C THR A 437 16.35 12.06 0.73
N ALA A 438 15.20 12.69 0.51
CA ALA A 438 15.07 13.76 -0.47
C ALA A 438 14.05 14.83 -0.06
N ALA A 439 14.24 16.05 -0.58
CA ALA A 439 13.68 17.31 -0.08
C ALA A 439 12.31 17.67 -0.69
N ASP A 440 11.49 18.47 0.00
CA ASP A 440 10.08 18.77 -0.36
C ASP A 440 9.88 19.58 -1.65
N ASP A 441 10.86 20.35 -2.11
CA ASP A 441 10.86 21.01 -3.43
C ASP A 441 11.16 20.04 -4.58
N ALA A 442 11.69 18.87 -4.24
CA ALA A 442 11.68 17.64 -5.00
C ALA A 442 10.75 16.65 -4.27
N GLY A 443 9.47 17.02 -4.13
CA GLY A 443 8.48 16.32 -3.30
C GLY A 443 8.64 14.81 -3.36
N LEU A 444 8.51 14.10 -2.23
CA LEU A 444 8.94 12.70 -2.07
C LEU A 444 7.77 11.76 -1.63
N PRO A 445 7.88 10.42 -1.79
CA PRO A 445 6.88 9.40 -2.24
C PRO A 445 5.49 9.26 -1.56
N SER A 446 4.65 8.37 -2.09
CA SER A 446 4.01 7.30 -1.30
C SER A 446 4.58 5.96 -1.80
N TYR A 447 4.52 4.87 -1.04
CA TYR A 447 4.87 3.55 -1.56
C TYR A 447 3.52 2.87 -1.87
N LYS A 448 3.36 2.28 -3.05
CA LYS A 448 2.13 1.59 -3.42
C LYS A 448 2.49 0.17 -3.80
#